data_AF-A0A1Q3M298-F1
#
_entry.id   AF-A0A1Q3M298-F1
#
_cell.length_a   1.000
_cell.length_b   1.000
_cell.length_c   1.000
_cell.angle_alpha   90.00
_cell.angle_beta   90.00
_cell.angle_gamma   90.00
#
_symmetry.space_group_name_H-M   'P 1'
#
loop_
_entity.id
_entity.type
_entity.pdbx_description
1 polymer ?
#
loop_
_entity_poly.entity_id
_entity_poly.type
_entity_poly.pdbx_seq_one_letter_code
_entity_poly.pdbx_strand_id
1 'polypeptide(L)'
;MNRKIKSGQTADLLKLTSKTVDSNQELRELYQNFDQAFLKIYPTFIQQFNLLLRPDERYAVDPDRNLNQELRVFALIKLGIKDTNKIATFLHYTPRTVYNYRSKVKSKALESDEYFEERVKQVCSDSF
;
A
#
# COMPACT_ATOMS: atom_id res chain seq x y z
N MET A 1 -0.89 -18.07 17.43
CA MET A 1 -2.35 -18.10 17.17
C MET A 1 -2.89 -16.86 16.40
N ASN A 2 -2.07 -16.08 15.66
CA ASN A 2 -2.48 -14.75 15.14
C ASN A 2 -2.93 -14.67 13.66
N ARG A 3 -2.92 -15.78 12.90
CA ARG A 3 -3.22 -15.74 11.45
C ARG A 3 -4.70 -15.51 11.13
N LYS A 4 -5.62 -16.01 11.96
CA LYS A 4 -7.08 -15.90 11.73
C LYS A 4 -7.61 -14.47 11.94
N ILE A 5 -7.05 -13.74 12.91
CA ILE A 5 -7.48 -12.35 13.21
C ILE A 5 -7.00 -11.37 12.13
N LYS A 6 -5.72 -11.47 11.71
CA LYS A 6 -5.16 -10.63 10.62
C LYS A 6 -5.91 -10.86 9.31
N SER A 7 -6.21 -12.11 8.95
CA SER A 7 -6.96 -12.44 7.73
C SER A 7 -8.37 -11.84 7.69
N GLY A 8 -9.04 -11.73 8.84
CA GLY A 8 -10.37 -11.12 8.94
C GLY A 8 -10.32 -9.61 8.69
N GLN A 9 -9.39 -8.91 9.34
CA GLN A 9 -9.21 -7.46 9.17
C GLN A 9 -8.80 -7.09 7.74
N THR A 10 -7.95 -7.89 7.10
CA THR A 10 -7.58 -7.67 5.69
C THR A 10 -8.75 -7.91 4.74
N ALA A 11 -9.61 -8.88 5.03
CA ALA A 11 -10.79 -9.15 4.18
C ALA A 11 -11.83 -8.04 4.29
N ASP A 12 -12.02 -7.47 5.48
CA ASP A 12 -12.94 -6.35 5.70
C ASP A 12 -12.46 -5.06 5.03
N LEU A 13 -11.14 -4.82 4.98
CA LEU A 13 -10.55 -3.70 4.25
C LEU A 13 -10.87 -3.74 2.73
N LEU A 14 -10.99 -4.94 2.17
CA LEU A 14 -11.26 -5.16 0.74
C LEU A 14 -12.75 -5.11 0.38
N LYS A 15 -13.64 -5.25 1.37
CA LYS A 15 -15.09 -5.20 1.13
C LYS A 15 -15.62 -3.77 0.93
N LEU A 16 -14.86 -2.75 1.35
CA LEU A 16 -15.26 -1.35 1.20
C LEU A 16 -15.36 -0.88 -0.26
N THR A 17 -14.78 -1.58 -1.22
CA THR A 17 -14.67 -1.11 -2.62
C THR A 17 -15.75 -1.62 -3.58
N SER A 18 -16.83 -2.23 -3.08
CA SER A 18 -17.84 -2.89 -3.94
C SER A 18 -19.00 -2.00 -4.40
N LYS A 19 -19.02 -0.71 -4.05
CA LYS A 19 -19.98 0.27 -4.60
C LYS A 19 -19.23 1.23 -5.52
N THR A 20 -19.81 1.50 -6.69
CA THR A 20 -19.40 2.56 -7.61
C THR A 20 -19.21 3.87 -6.83
N VAL A 21 -17.96 4.27 -6.66
CA VAL A 21 -17.57 5.56 -6.07
C VAL A 21 -17.93 6.63 -7.09
N ASP A 22 -19.05 7.32 -6.88
CA ASP A 22 -19.66 8.21 -7.89
C ASP A 22 -19.24 9.67 -7.68
N SER A 23 -18.55 9.97 -6.57
CA SER A 23 -18.05 11.30 -6.25
C SER A 23 -16.57 11.34 -5.82
N ASN A 24 -15.89 12.44 -6.16
CA ASN A 24 -14.51 12.72 -5.70
C ASN A 24 -14.40 12.73 -4.16
N GLN A 25 -15.50 13.00 -3.44
CA GLN A 25 -15.55 12.97 -1.99
C GLN A 25 -15.50 11.55 -1.45
N GLU A 26 -16.34 10.65 -1.99
CA GLU A 26 -16.33 9.23 -1.63
C GLU A 26 -14.97 8.59 -1.91
N LEU A 27 -14.29 8.97 -3.00
CA LEU A 27 -12.96 8.45 -3.31
C LEU A 27 -11.91 8.89 -2.27
N ARG A 28 -11.98 10.16 -1.83
CA ARG A 28 -11.12 10.67 -0.76
C ARG A 28 -11.37 9.93 0.55
N GLU A 29 -12.63 9.72 0.90
CA GLU A 29 -13.01 8.98 2.11
C GLU A 29 -12.55 7.52 2.05
N LEU A 30 -12.71 6.86 0.91
CA LEU A 30 -12.18 5.50 0.69
C LEU A 30 -10.68 5.44 0.97
N TYR A 31 -9.92 6.37 0.40
CA TYR A 31 -8.47 6.42 0.60
C TYR A 31 -8.09 6.74 2.03
N GLN A 32 -8.74 7.69 2.69
CA GLN A 32 -8.47 8.01 4.09
C GLN A 32 -8.78 6.82 5.00
N ASN A 33 -9.91 6.17 4.80
CA ASN A 33 -10.30 4.97 5.54
C ASN A 33 -9.29 3.84 5.32
N PHE A 34 -8.84 3.65 4.08
CA PHE A 34 -7.81 2.66 3.75
C PHE A 34 -6.47 2.97 4.43
N ASP A 35 -5.96 4.18 4.28
CA ASP A 35 -4.67 4.61 4.82
C ASP A 35 -4.64 4.45 6.35
N GLN A 36 -5.68 4.93 7.03
CA GLN A 36 -5.81 4.82 8.49
C GLN A 36 -5.91 3.36 8.95
N ALA A 37 -6.76 2.55 8.32
CA ALA A 37 -6.92 1.14 8.69
C ALA A 37 -5.61 0.38 8.45
N PHE A 38 -4.93 0.61 7.34
CA PHE A 38 -3.67 -0.01 7.00
C PHE A 38 -2.56 0.39 7.98
N LEU A 39 -2.37 1.68 8.26
CA LEU A 39 -1.34 2.17 9.18
C LEU A 39 -1.65 1.89 10.65
N LYS A 40 -2.90 1.58 11.00
CA LYS A 40 -3.24 1.02 12.31
C LYS A 40 -2.69 -0.40 12.47
N ILE A 41 -2.70 -1.19 11.40
CA ILE A 41 -2.16 -2.56 11.38
C ILE A 41 -0.63 -2.56 11.23
N TYR A 42 -0.09 -1.65 10.42
CA TYR A 42 1.34 -1.54 10.10
C TYR A 42 1.86 -0.12 10.41
N PRO A 43 1.99 0.26 11.69
CA PRO A 43 2.33 1.63 12.10
C PRO A 43 3.71 2.09 11.63
N THR A 44 4.65 1.16 11.44
CA THR A 44 6.01 1.44 11.00
C THR A 44 6.21 1.26 9.50
N PHE A 45 5.13 1.10 8.72
CA PHE A 45 5.22 0.76 7.30
C PHE A 45 6.06 1.76 6.51
N ILE A 46 5.76 3.05 6.59
CA ILE A 46 6.46 4.09 5.82
C ILE A 46 7.95 4.11 6.18
N GLN A 47 8.28 3.99 7.48
CA GLN A 47 9.65 4.00 7.98
C GLN A 47 10.45 2.83 7.42
N GLN A 48 9.91 1.61 7.52
CA GLN A 48 10.57 0.41 7.02
C GLN A 48 10.59 0.36 5.49
N PHE A 49 9.55 0.86 4.82
CA PHE A 49 9.53 1.00 3.37
C PHE A 49 10.65 1.92 2.88
N ASN A 50 10.87 3.05 3.57
CA ASN A 50 11.94 4.00 3.27
C ASN A 50 13.35 3.40 3.40
N LEU A 51 13.53 2.34 4.20
CA LEU A 51 14.82 1.64 4.27
C LEU A 51 15.15 0.88 2.98
N LEU A 52 14.14 0.59 2.16
CA LEU A 52 14.32 -0.04 0.84
C LEU A 52 14.67 0.97 -0.26
N LEU A 53 14.60 2.28 0.03
CA LEU A 53 14.82 3.36 -0.93
C LEU A 53 16.16 4.04 -0.69
N ARG A 54 16.70 4.65 -1.76
CA ARG A 54 17.85 5.54 -1.62
C ARG A 54 17.54 6.69 -0.66
N PRO A 55 18.50 7.15 0.17
CA PRO A 55 18.23 8.16 1.20
C PRO A 55 17.55 9.44 0.70
N ASP A 56 17.87 9.88 -0.51
CA ASP A 56 17.35 11.06 -1.21
C ASP A 56 15.96 10.86 -1.85
N GLU A 57 15.50 9.62 -1.94
CA GLU A 57 14.22 9.24 -2.58
C GLU A 57 13.16 8.77 -1.57
N ARG A 58 13.46 8.90 -0.27
CA ARG A 58 12.57 8.49 0.82
C ARG A 58 11.34 9.39 0.89
N TYR A 59 10.20 8.80 1.23
CA TYR A 59 8.97 9.54 1.47
C TYR A 59 8.99 10.19 2.87
N ALA A 60 8.40 11.38 2.97
CA ALA A 60 8.12 11.97 4.28
C ALA A 60 7.17 11.05 5.08
N VAL A 61 7.44 10.92 6.37
CA VAL A 61 6.52 10.26 7.30
C VAL A 61 5.44 11.27 7.64
N ASP A 62 4.23 11.03 7.16
CA ASP A 62 3.09 11.90 7.40
C ASP A 62 2.58 11.72 8.85
N PRO A 63 2.55 12.78 9.68
CA PRO A 63 2.04 12.70 11.05
C PRO A 63 0.54 12.38 11.10
N ASP A 64 -0.23 12.71 10.07
CA ASP A 64 -1.66 12.44 9.95
C ASP A 64 -1.96 11.01 9.50
N ARG A 65 -0.94 10.15 9.40
CA ARG A 65 -1.05 8.74 8.99
C ARG A 65 -1.76 8.58 7.64
N ASN A 66 -1.32 9.34 6.65
CA ASN A 66 -1.77 9.17 5.27
C ASN A 66 -0.71 8.49 4.42
N LEU A 67 -1.16 7.78 3.38
CA LEU A 67 -0.30 7.25 2.33
C LEU A 67 -0.48 8.09 1.07
N ASN A 68 0.62 8.36 0.37
CA ASN A 68 0.51 8.89 -0.98
C ASN A 68 0.12 7.78 -1.98
N GLN A 69 -0.18 8.18 -3.21
CA GLN A 69 -0.66 7.30 -4.28
C GLN A 69 0.28 6.11 -4.54
N GLU A 70 1.60 6.36 -4.53
CA GLU A 70 2.63 5.34 -4.71
C GLU A 70 2.60 4.35 -3.53
N LEU A 71 2.58 4.85 -2.30
CA LEU A 71 2.54 4.03 -1.10
C LEU A 71 1.25 3.20 -0.98
N ARG A 72 0.10 3.70 -1.45
CA ARG A 72 -1.15 2.91 -1.49
C ARG A 72 -1.05 1.67 -2.36
N VAL A 73 -0.39 1.77 -3.53
CA VAL A 73 -0.13 0.62 -4.40
C VAL A 73 0.68 -0.43 -3.65
N PHE A 74 1.74 -0.01 -2.95
CA PHE A 74 2.61 -0.95 -2.22
C PHE A 74 2.00 -1.46 -0.91
N ALA A 75 1.10 -0.71 -0.28
CA ALA A 75 0.29 -1.18 0.84
C ALA A 75 -0.61 -2.35 0.42
N LEU A 76 -1.26 -2.26 -0.75
CA LEU A 76 -2.04 -3.39 -1.29
C LEU A 76 -1.17 -4.61 -1.61
N ILE A 77 0.05 -4.41 -2.13
CA ILE A 77 1.03 -5.50 -2.33
C ILE A 77 1.42 -6.13 -0.99
N LYS A 78 1.65 -5.33 0.06
CA LYS A 78 1.92 -5.78 1.42
C LYS A 78 0.78 -6.63 2.00
N LEU A 79 -0.46 -6.32 1.63
CA LEU A 79 -1.67 -7.10 1.97
C LEU A 79 -1.82 -8.37 1.12
N GLY A 80 -0.93 -8.62 0.16
CA GLY A 80 -0.94 -9.81 -0.69
C GLY A 80 -1.66 -9.61 -2.03
N ILE A 81 -2.14 -8.41 -2.34
CA ILE A 81 -2.79 -8.09 -3.62
C ILE A 81 -1.72 -7.62 -4.59
N LYS A 82 -1.32 -8.52 -5.48
CA LYS A 82 -0.25 -8.25 -6.46
C LYS A 82 -0.75 -8.14 -7.89
N ASP A 83 -1.98 -8.55 -8.14
CA ASP A 83 -2.59 -8.42 -9.46
C ASP A 83 -2.84 -6.94 -9.79
N THR A 84 -2.25 -6.49 -10.90
CA THR A 84 -2.32 -5.08 -11.32
C THR A 84 -3.76 -4.62 -11.54
N ASN A 85 -4.62 -5.49 -12.09
CA ASN A 85 -6.02 -5.14 -12.34
C ASN A 85 -6.79 -5.00 -11.03
N LYS A 86 -6.58 -5.88 -10.05
CA LYS A 86 -7.19 -5.76 -8.71
C LYS A 86 -6.78 -4.48 -8.00
N ILE A 87 -5.50 -4.10 -8.07
CA ILE A 87 -5.01 -2.83 -7.51
C ILE A 87 -5.66 -1.65 -8.24
N ALA A 88 -5.72 -1.70 -9.57
CA ALA A 88 -6.32 -0.66 -10.39
C ALA A 88 -7.80 -0.47 -10.04
N THR A 89 -8.56 -1.57 -9.91
CA THR A 89 -9.95 -1.54 -9.48
C THR A 89 -10.10 -0.94 -8.07
N PHE A 90 -9.30 -1.39 -7.09
CA PHE A 90 -9.40 -0.89 -5.72
C PHE A 90 -9.09 0.61 -5.63
N LEU A 91 -8.05 1.05 -6.33
CA LEU A 91 -7.61 2.44 -6.29
C LEU A 91 -8.33 3.35 -7.30
N HIS A 92 -9.30 2.84 -8.06
CA HIS A 92 -9.94 3.57 -9.17
C HIS A 92 -8.91 4.15 -10.16
N TYR A 93 -7.85 3.40 -10.42
CA TYR A 93 -6.80 3.72 -11.38
C TYR A 93 -6.93 2.90 -12.64
N THR A 94 -6.26 3.33 -13.70
CA THR A 94 -6.02 2.44 -14.85
C THR A 94 -4.89 1.45 -14.51
N PRO A 95 -4.87 0.25 -15.12
CA PRO A 95 -3.73 -0.67 -14.97
C PRO A 95 -2.39 -0.01 -15.31
N ARG A 96 -2.36 0.87 -16.32
CA ARG A 96 -1.17 1.64 -16.72
C ARG A 96 -0.67 2.54 -15.59
N THR A 97 -1.57 3.24 -14.90
CA THR A 97 -1.21 4.09 -13.76
C THR A 97 -0.55 3.26 -12.65
N VAL A 98 -1.06 2.06 -12.36
CA VAL A 98 -0.45 1.14 -11.39
C VAL A 98 0.95 0.69 -11.85
N TYR A 99 1.13 0.33 -13.13
CA TYR A 99 2.45 0.01 -13.69
C TYR A 99 3.44 1.17 -13.53
N ASN A 100 2.99 2.40 -13.82
CA ASN A 100 3.83 3.59 -13.69
C ASN A 100 4.28 3.83 -12.24
N TYR A 101 3.38 3.71 -11.26
CA TYR A 101 3.76 3.83 -9.85
C TYR A 101 4.74 2.73 -9.45
N ARG A 102 4.50 1.46 -9.83
CA ARG A 102 5.45 0.38 -9.54
C ARG A 102 6.83 0.66 -10.12
N SER A 103 6.89 1.04 -11.39
CA SER A 103 8.14 1.34 -12.08
C SER A 103 8.88 2.51 -11.42
N LYS A 104 8.16 3.61 -11.14
CA LYS A 104 8.71 4.80 -10.49
C LYS A 104 9.26 4.50 -9.09
N VAL A 105 8.58 3.66 -8.30
CA VAL A 105 9.10 3.32 -6.97
C VAL A 105 10.26 2.33 -7.05
N LYS A 106 10.23 1.37 -7.99
CA LYS A 106 11.37 0.49 -8.23
C LYS A 106 12.60 1.27 -8.65
N SER A 107 12.46 2.33 -9.46
CA SER A 107 13.59 3.20 -9.81
C SER A 107 14.15 4.00 -8.63
N LYS A 108 13.43 4.09 -7.50
CA LYS A 108 13.87 4.71 -6.24
C LYS A 108 14.56 3.74 -5.29
N ALA A 109 14.53 2.44 -5.58
CA ALA A 109 15.10 1.42 -4.73
C ALA A 109 16.60 1.67 -4.49
N LEU A 110 17.04 1.36 -3.27
CA LEU A 110 18.45 1.44 -2.88
C LEU A 110 19.33 0.55 -3.76
N GLU A 111 18.80 -0.60 -4.16
CA GLU A 111 19.45 -1.58 -5.02
C GLU A 111 18.56 -1.87 -6.23
N SER A 112 19.16 -2.12 -7.39
CA SER A 112 18.44 -2.60 -8.58
C SER A 112 17.94 -4.01 -8.31
N ASP A 113 16.72 -4.12 -7.82
CA ASP A 113 16.25 -5.37 -7.23
C ASP A 113 14.97 -5.87 -7.90
N GLU A 114 15.10 -7.01 -8.57
CA GLU A 114 13.99 -7.80 -9.10
C GLU A 114 13.04 -8.24 -7.95
N TYR A 115 13.56 -8.38 -6.72
CA TYR A 115 12.84 -8.81 -5.53
C TYR A 115 12.26 -7.66 -4.70
N PHE A 116 12.25 -6.42 -5.19
CA PHE A 116 11.78 -5.26 -4.43
C PHE A 116 10.37 -5.47 -3.86
N GLU A 117 9.42 -5.96 -4.68
CA GLU A 117 8.05 -6.22 -4.23
C GLU A 117 7.95 -7.34 -3.18
N GLU A 118 8.87 -8.31 -3.20
CA GLU A 118 8.93 -9.34 -2.15
C GLU A 118 9.49 -8.77 -0.85
N ARG A 119 10.51 -7.92 -0.90
CA ARG A 119 11.00 -7.18 0.28
C ARG A 119 9.91 -6.29 0.89
N VAL A 120 9.13 -5.59 0.06
CA VAL A 120 7.98 -4.81 0.54
C VAL A 120 6.95 -5.68 1.27
N LYS A 121 6.72 -6.93 0.86
CA LYS A 121 5.82 -7.82 1.62
C LYS A 121 6.36 -8.17 3.00
N GLN A 122 7.68 -8.24 3.12
CA GLN A 122 8.39 -8.60 4.34
C GLN A 122 8.54 -7.41 5.30
N VAL A 123 8.36 -6.17 4.82
CA VAL A 123 8.29 -4.98 5.68
C VAL A 123 7.21 -5.17 6.75
N CYS A 124 7.51 -4.85 8.00
CA CYS A 124 6.62 -4.99 9.16
C CYS A 124 6.20 -6.45 9.43
N SER A 125 7.03 -7.44 9.07
CA SER A 125 6.80 -8.84 9.43
C SER A 125 6.96 -9.11 10.93
N ASP A 126 7.67 -8.24 11.65
CA ASP A 126 8.00 -8.40 13.08
C ASP A 126 6.93 -7.85 14.03
N SER A 127 5.65 -8.11 13.73
CA SER A 127 4.58 -7.95 14.74
C SER A 127 4.23 -9.32 15.31
N PHE A 128 5.10 -9.74 16.27
CA PHE A 128 5.07 -10.87 17.23
C PHE A 128 4.85 -12.29 16.69
#